data_AF-A0A7Y6YXN8-F1
#
_entry.id   AF-A0A7Y6YXN8-F1
#
_cell.length_a   1.000
_cell.length_b   1.000
_cell.length_c   1.000
_cell.angle_alpha   90.00
_cell.angle_beta   90.00
_cell.angle_gamma   90.00
#
_symmetry.space_group_name_H-M   'P 1'
#
loop_
_entity.id
_entity.type
_entity.pdbx_description
1 polymer ?
#
loop_
_entity_poly.entity_id
_entity_poly.type
_entity_poly.pdbx_seq_one_letter_code
_entity_poly.pdbx_strand_id
1 'polypeptide(L)'
;MTYTKTFAAFTIMMLLSACSGNVKNISGYDDYRYQGEQYAKVTLSVPREINQEEEKFDQIVLKKVILSKLTAENLLDGTEASNHTIEINIDSVYLRSTGAAVMFGFMAGADSIQGRVDLKKGEQVINSFNVDASYAAGGLVGGLDGTRMDWLYQKFAEVTAQTIKNTQTE
;
A
#
# COMPACT_ATOMS: atom_id res chain seq x y z
N MET A 1 -48.31 -15.74 -1.55
CA MET A 1 -46.93 -16.16 -1.89
C MET A 1 -46.23 -14.96 -2.52
N THR A 2 -44.93 -14.80 -2.30
CA THR A 2 -44.02 -13.88 -3.04
C THR A 2 -43.76 -12.47 -2.48
N TYR A 3 -43.18 -12.37 -1.28
CA TYR A 3 -42.41 -11.18 -0.83
C TYR A 3 -41.28 -11.61 0.10
N THR A 4 -40.29 -12.35 -0.42
CA THR A 4 -39.19 -12.85 0.44
C THR A 4 -37.85 -13.02 -0.29
N LYS A 5 -37.69 -12.45 -1.50
CA LYS A 5 -36.46 -12.60 -2.30
C LYS A 5 -35.70 -11.31 -2.59
N THR A 6 -36.32 -10.14 -2.41
CA THR A 6 -35.70 -8.85 -2.76
C THR A 6 -34.89 -8.22 -1.63
N PHE A 7 -35.02 -8.68 -0.39
CA PHE A 7 -34.32 -8.07 0.77
C PHE A 7 -32.91 -8.61 1.00
N ALA A 8 -32.54 -9.76 0.42
CA ALA A 8 -31.22 -10.37 0.60
C ALA A 8 -30.12 -9.76 -0.28
N ALA A 9 -30.48 -9.08 -1.38
CA ALA A 9 -29.51 -8.54 -2.33
C ALA A 9 -28.87 -7.22 -1.86
N PHE A 10 -29.54 -6.46 -0.99
CA PHE A 10 -29.03 -5.16 -0.51
C PHE A 10 -27.96 -5.30 0.58
N THR A 11 -27.98 -6.38 1.35
CA THR A 11 -27.04 -6.61 2.47
C THR A 11 -25.66 -7.09 2.00
N ILE A 12 -25.55 -7.72 0.83
CA ILE A 12 -24.28 -8.24 0.31
C ILE A 12 -23.40 -7.12 -0.30
N MET A 13 -24.00 -6.02 -0.78
CA MET A 13 -23.27 -4.94 -1.44
C MET A 13 -22.57 -3.97 -0.48
N MET A 14 -22.96 -3.93 0.81
CA MET A 14 -22.33 -3.06 1.82
C MET A 14 -21.05 -3.64 2.45
N LEU A 15 -20.70 -4.90 2.19
CA LEU A 15 -19.58 -5.58 2.87
C LEU A 15 -18.24 -5.52 2.12
N LEU A 16 -18.17 -4.85 0.96
CA LEU A 16 -17.00 -4.94 0.06
C LEU A 16 -16.03 -3.75 0.09
N SER A 17 -16.28 -2.70 0.88
CA SER A 17 -15.54 -1.43 0.79
C SER A 17 -14.71 -1.06 2.03
N ALA A 18 -14.44 -2.02 2.94
CA ALA A 18 -13.74 -1.72 4.19
C ALA A 18 -12.21 -1.62 4.07
N CYS A 19 -11.59 -2.08 2.98
CA CYS A 19 -10.14 -2.02 2.81
C CYS A 19 -9.79 -1.61 1.38
N SER A 20 -8.88 -0.66 1.21
CA SER A 20 -8.51 -0.15 -0.11
C SER A 20 -7.01 0.13 -0.22
N GLY A 21 -6.54 0.16 -1.47
CA GLY A 21 -5.23 0.67 -1.84
C GLY A 21 -5.44 1.65 -2.98
N ASN A 22 -4.93 2.86 -2.84
CA ASN A 22 -5.12 3.96 -3.78
C ASN A 22 -3.77 4.51 -4.23
N VAL A 23 -3.77 5.15 -5.39
CA VAL A 23 -2.58 5.73 -6.01
C VAL A 23 -2.93 7.12 -6.50
N LYS A 24 -2.02 8.05 -6.31
CA LYS A 24 -2.10 9.38 -6.89
C LYS A 24 -0.82 9.72 -7.62
N ASN A 25 -0.88 9.82 -8.95
CA ASN A 25 0.25 10.28 -9.75
C ASN A 25 0.61 11.72 -9.39
N ILE A 26 1.91 12.01 -9.34
CA ILE A 26 2.41 13.38 -9.20
C ILE A 26 2.47 14.00 -10.60
N SER A 27 1.90 15.20 -10.75
CA SER A 27 1.86 15.91 -12.03
C SER A 27 3.27 16.10 -12.61
N GLY A 28 3.40 15.94 -13.93
CA GLY A 28 4.69 16.06 -14.62
C GLY A 28 5.35 14.74 -14.99
N TYR A 29 4.70 13.61 -14.71
CA TYR A 29 5.13 12.26 -15.08
C TYR A 29 4.07 11.49 -15.89
N ASP A 30 3.09 12.20 -16.45
CA ASP A 30 1.93 11.60 -17.13
C ASP A 30 2.29 10.77 -18.38
N ASP A 31 3.48 11.01 -18.94
CA ASP A 31 4.01 10.32 -20.11
C ASP A 31 4.83 9.05 -19.79
N TYR A 32 5.10 8.77 -18.50
CA TYR A 32 5.86 7.58 -18.13
C TYR A 32 5.07 6.31 -18.47
N ARG A 33 5.74 5.37 -19.13
CA ARG A 33 5.20 4.05 -19.47
C ARG A 33 6.22 2.99 -19.09
N TYR A 34 5.78 2.00 -18.33
CA TYR A 34 6.60 0.83 -18.04
C TYR A 34 6.87 0.03 -19.31
N GLN A 35 8.15 -0.24 -19.58
CA GLN A 35 8.63 -0.94 -20.79
C GLN A 35 9.28 -2.29 -20.47
N GLY A 36 9.10 -2.80 -19.24
CA GLY A 36 9.73 -4.05 -18.81
C GLY A 36 11.10 -3.85 -18.14
N GLU A 37 11.45 -2.62 -17.77
CA GLU A 37 12.65 -2.35 -16.99
C GLU A 37 12.63 -3.08 -15.64
N GLN A 38 13.83 -3.43 -15.17
CA GLN A 38 14.05 -3.97 -13.83
C GLN A 38 14.88 -2.98 -13.02
N TYR A 39 14.58 -2.91 -11.73
CA TYR A 39 15.21 -2.01 -10.79
C TYR A 39 16.28 -2.78 -10.02
N ALA A 40 17.47 -2.19 -9.93
CA ALA A 40 18.58 -2.75 -9.17
C ALA A 40 18.26 -2.72 -7.69
N LYS A 41 17.84 -1.55 -7.21
CA LYS A 41 17.77 -1.24 -5.77
C LYS A 41 16.45 -0.65 -5.35
N VAL A 42 16.03 -1.00 -4.13
CA VAL A 42 14.94 -0.35 -3.40
C VAL A 42 15.49 0.31 -2.13
N THR A 43 15.30 1.63 -2.02
CA THR A 43 15.58 2.39 -0.80
C THR A 43 14.28 2.74 -0.11
N LEU A 44 14.20 2.47 1.19
CA LEU A 44 13.06 2.84 2.03
C LEU A 44 13.55 3.84 3.08
N SER A 45 12.94 5.01 3.09
CA SER A 45 13.18 6.08 4.06
C SER A 45 11.93 6.28 4.89
N VAL A 46 12.11 6.35 6.21
CA VAL A 46 11.02 6.63 7.16
C VAL A 46 11.47 7.78 8.07
N PRO A 47 10.68 8.85 8.20
CA PRO A 47 10.89 9.90 9.20
C PRO A 47 11.03 9.32 10.60
N ARG A 48 11.86 9.95 11.44
CA ARG A 48 12.15 9.44 12.78
C ARG A 48 10.90 9.48 13.66
N GLU A 49 10.04 10.46 13.44
CA GLU A 49 8.80 10.72 14.16
C GLU A 49 7.86 9.50 14.09
N ILE A 50 7.69 8.93 12.90
CA ILE A 50 6.84 7.74 12.68
C ILE A 50 7.33 6.55 13.50
N ASN A 51 8.65 6.30 13.50
CA ASN A 51 9.24 5.20 14.25
C ASN A 51 9.11 5.37 15.79
N GLN A 52 8.86 6.59 16.27
CA GLN A 52 8.69 6.86 17.71
C GLN A 52 7.23 6.81 18.13
N GLU A 53 6.32 7.25 17.27
CA GLU A 53 4.89 7.36 17.58
C GLU A 53 4.14 6.04 17.37
N GLU A 54 4.56 5.21 16.40
CA GLU A 54 3.89 3.97 16.05
C GLU A 54 4.76 2.76 16.42
N GLU A 55 4.71 2.33 17.70
CA GLU A 55 5.48 1.18 18.22
C GLU A 55 5.28 -0.11 17.41
N LYS A 56 4.12 -0.25 16.78
CA LYS A 56 3.73 -1.44 15.99
C LYS A 56 4.21 -1.37 14.54
N PHE A 57 4.74 -0.23 14.11
CA PHE A 57 5.34 -0.07 12.80
C PHE A 57 6.78 -0.62 12.81
N ASP A 58 7.11 -1.39 11.78
CA ASP A 58 8.42 -2.00 11.60
C ASP A 58 8.86 -1.79 10.14
N GLN A 59 9.76 -0.81 9.96
CA GLN A 59 10.32 -0.47 8.66
C GLN A 59 11.07 -1.64 8.00
N ILE A 60 11.67 -2.55 8.78
CA ILE A 60 12.42 -3.70 8.27
C ILE A 60 11.44 -4.71 7.68
N VAL A 61 10.32 -4.96 8.37
CA VAL A 61 9.27 -5.84 7.87
C VAL A 61 8.62 -5.25 6.62
N LEU A 62 8.27 -3.97 6.61
CA LEU A 62 7.72 -3.31 5.43
C LEU A 62 8.68 -3.44 4.23
N LYS A 63 9.97 -3.12 4.42
CA LYS A 63 10.98 -3.25 3.36
C LYS A 63 11.05 -4.68 2.83
N LYS A 64 11.01 -5.69 3.71
CA LYS A 64 11.03 -7.10 3.31
C LYS A 64 9.80 -7.47 2.47
N VAL A 65 8.61 -7.02 2.87
CA VAL A 65 7.36 -7.27 2.13
C VAL A 65 7.40 -6.63 0.74
N ILE A 66 7.88 -5.38 0.64
CA ILE A 66 8.06 -4.67 -0.62
C ILE A 66 9.02 -5.44 -1.54
N LEU A 67 10.22 -5.79 -1.04
CA LEU A 67 11.21 -6.54 -1.82
C LEU A 67 10.64 -7.88 -2.30
N SER A 68 9.96 -8.62 -1.43
CA SER A 68 9.33 -9.89 -1.77
C SER A 68 8.31 -9.73 -2.91
N LYS A 69 7.45 -8.71 -2.83
CA LYS A 69 6.43 -8.45 -3.85
C LYS A 69 7.03 -8.00 -5.18
N LEU A 70 8.02 -7.11 -5.16
CA LEU A 70 8.69 -6.64 -6.38
C LEU A 70 9.46 -7.78 -7.07
N THR A 71 10.12 -8.65 -6.31
CA THR A 71 10.75 -9.86 -6.84
C THR A 71 9.71 -10.79 -7.48
N ALA A 72 8.58 -11.03 -6.82
CA ALA A 72 7.51 -11.89 -7.35
C ALA A 72 6.90 -11.35 -8.66
N GLU A 73 6.93 -10.03 -8.86
CA GLU A 73 6.45 -9.36 -10.08
C GLU A 73 7.53 -9.20 -11.17
N ASN A 74 8.74 -9.76 -10.95
CA ASN A 74 9.92 -9.63 -11.82
C ASN A 74 10.41 -8.19 -12.03
N LEU A 75 10.16 -7.30 -11.06
CA LEU A 75 10.57 -5.90 -11.10
C LEU A 75 12.00 -5.67 -10.59
N LEU A 76 12.63 -6.65 -9.92
CA LEU A 76 14.01 -6.53 -9.47
C LEU A 76 14.96 -7.36 -10.36
N ASP A 77 16.14 -6.82 -10.64
CA ASP A 77 17.13 -7.49 -11.51
C ASP A 77 17.94 -8.58 -10.79
N GLY A 78 17.89 -8.62 -9.46
CA GLY A 78 18.62 -9.56 -8.60
C GLY A 78 20.15 -9.48 -8.66
N THR A 79 20.70 -8.56 -9.46
CA THR A 79 22.13 -8.44 -9.78
C THR A 79 22.70 -7.05 -9.50
N GLU A 80 21.83 -6.08 -9.19
CA GLU A 80 22.17 -4.68 -8.92
C GLU A 80 22.94 -4.02 -10.09
N ALA A 81 22.70 -4.51 -11.31
CA ALA A 81 23.42 -4.09 -12.52
C ALA A 81 22.67 -2.99 -13.28
N SER A 82 21.35 -2.90 -13.12
CA SER A 82 20.51 -1.86 -13.70
C SER A 82 20.85 -0.48 -13.09
N ASN A 83 20.71 0.57 -13.89
CA ASN A 83 20.77 1.95 -13.39
C ASN A 83 19.41 2.47 -12.88
N HIS A 84 18.38 1.62 -12.87
CA HIS A 84 17.06 1.99 -12.36
C HIS A 84 16.95 1.69 -10.88
N THR A 85 16.40 2.62 -10.12
CA THR A 85 16.19 2.45 -8.67
C THR A 85 14.79 2.89 -8.27
N ILE A 86 14.31 2.34 -7.16
CA ILE A 86 13.04 2.71 -6.53
C ILE A 86 13.38 3.35 -5.19
N GLU A 87 12.91 4.57 -4.98
CA GLU A 87 12.97 5.26 -3.70
C GLU A 87 11.58 5.38 -3.12
N ILE A 88 11.41 4.92 -1.88
CA ILE A 88 10.14 4.93 -1.17
C ILE A 88 10.33 5.76 0.08
N ASN A 89 9.56 6.84 0.19
CA ASN A 89 9.54 7.71 1.36
C ASN A 89 8.19 7.55 2.05
N ILE A 90 8.19 7.05 3.28
CA ILE A 90 6.96 6.93 4.06
C ILE A 90 6.59 8.29 4.64
N ASP A 91 5.41 8.79 4.29
CA ASP A 91 4.92 10.11 4.68
C ASP A 91 4.11 10.03 5.98
N SER A 92 3.30 8.98 6.16
CA SER A 92 2.52 8.77 7.37
C SER A 92 2.17 7.30 7.61
N VAL A 93 2.09 6.93 8.89
CA VAL A 93 1.55 5.65 9.36
C VAL A 93 0.59 5.97 10.49
N TYR A 94 -0.57 5.34 10.48
CA TYR A 94 -1.55 5.47 11.54
C TYR A 94 -2.18 4.11 11.81
N LEU A 95 -2.14 3.68 13.08
CA LEU A 95 -2.80 2.45 13.51
C LEU A 95 -3.73 2.73 14.69
N ARG A 96 -5.03 2.45 14.52
CA ARG A 96 -6.00 2.57 15.60
C ARG A 96 -5.69 1.55 16.69
N SER A 97 -5.94 1.89 17.94
CA SER A 97 -5.84 0.92 19.04
C SER A 97 -6.77 -0.28 18.82
N THR A 98 -6.35 -1.47 19.26
CA THR A 98 -7.14 -2.71 19.13
C THR A 98 -8.53 -2.55 19.73
N GLY A 99 -8.62 -1.93 20.91
CA GLY A 99 -9.90 -1.70 21.59
C GLY A 99 -10.84 -0.82 20.78
N ALA A 100 -10.33 0.26 20.17
CA ALA A 100 -11.14 1.13 19.33
C ALA A 100 -11.59 0.41 18.04
N ALA A 101 -10.70 -0.34 17.40
CA ALA A 101 -11.03 -1.11 16.19
C ALA A 101 -12.07 -2.21 16.46
N VAL A 102 -12.04 -2.83 17.64
CA VAL A 102 -13.02 -3.87 18.02
C VAL A 102 -14.36 -3.26 18.44
N MET A 103 -14.36 -2.20 19.26
CA MET A 103 -15.59 -1.63 19.80
C MET A 103 -16.34 -0.73 18.80
N PHE A 104 -15.62 0.06 18.01
CA PHE A 104 -16.21 1.05 17.10
C PHE A 104 -16.03 0.71 15.62
N GLY A 105 -15.21 -0.30 15.30
CA GLY A 105 -15.01 -0.75 13.92
C GLY A 105 -14.61 0.37 12.97
N PHE A 106 -15.27 0.46 11.81
CA PHE A 106 -15.02 1.53 10.83
C PHE A 106 -15.30 2.94 11.38
N MET A 107 -16.11 3.08 12.44
CA MET A 107 -16.39 4.37 13.06
C MET A 107 -15.18 4.92 13.84
N ALA A 108 -14.19 4.09 14.17
CA ALA A 108 -12.93 4.53 14.78
C ALA A 108 -11.94 5.20 13.79
N GLY A 109 -12.35 5.40 12.53
CA GLY A 109 -11.46 5.75 11.42
C GLY A 109 -10.90 4.51 10.72
N ALA A 110 -9.91 4.68 9.85
CA ALA A 110 -9.20 3.57 9.19
C ALA A 110 -7.73 3.57 9.60
N ASP A 111 -7.12 2.39 9.68
CA ASP A 111 -5.65 2.28 9.75
C ASP A 111 -5.07 2.60 8.38
N SER A 112 -3.90 3.23 8.30
CA SER A 112 -3.33 3.63 7.03
C SER A 112 -1.81 3.69 7.01
N ILE A 113 -1.25 3.46 5.82
CA ILE A 113 0.13 3.80 5.47
C ILE A 113 0.12 4.60 4.17
N GLN A 114 0.84 5.72 4.16
CA GLN A 114 0.99 6.58 3.00
C GLN A 114 2.46 6.80 2.71
N GLY A 115 2.81 6.83 1.44
CA GLY A 115 4.18 7.13 1.04
C GLY A 115 4.31 7.48 -0.42
N ARG A 116 5.40 8.15 -0.73
CA ARG A 116 5.81 8.51 -2.08
C ARG A 116 6.77 7.49 -2.64
N VAL A 117 6.58 7.13 -3.90
CA VAL A 117 7.46 6.26 -4.66
C VAL A 117 8.01 7.03 -5.84
N ASP A 118 9.34 7.15 -5.89
CA ASP A 118 10.08 7.73 -7.00
C ASP A 118 10.80 6.61 -7.75
N LEU A 119 10.50 6.50 -9.05
CA LEU A 119 11.24 5.65 -9.98
C LEU A 119 12.34 6.50 -10.59
N LYS A 120 13.58 6.02 -10.52
CA LYS A 120 14.75 6.75 -11.02
C LYS A 120 15.53 5.97 -12.06
N LYS A 121 16.23 6.69 -12.92
CA LYS A 121 17.26 6.20 -13.83
C LYS A 121 18.53 7.01 -13.59
N GLY A 122 19.48 6.44 -12.84
CA GLY A 122 20.54 7.23 -12.21
C GLY A 122 19.94 8.23 -11.22
N GLU A 123 20.30 9.51 -11.33
CA GLU A 123 19.78 10.58 -10.46
C GLU A 123 18.45 11.18 -10.95
N GLN A 124 18.04 10.88 -12.18
CA GLN A 124 16.83 11.44 -12.76
C GLN A 124 15.60 10.66 -12.29
N VAL A 125 14.63 11.37 -11.70
CA VAL A 125 13.28 10.83 -11.46
C VAL A 125 12.54 10.74 -12.79
N ILE A 126 12.13 9.53 -13.16
CA ILE A 126 11.41 9.21 -14.40
C ILE A 126 9.92 9.01 -14.16
N ASN A 127 9.51 8.71 -12.93
CA ASN A 127 8.12 8.71 -12.49
C ASN A 127 8.04 8.96 -10.98
N SER A 128 6.93 9.54 -10.52
CA SER A 128 6.65 9.70 -9.10
C SER A 128 5.15 9.58 -8.83
N PHE A 129 4.79 8.82 -7.79
CA PHE A 129 3.41 8.61 -7.38
C PHE A 129 3.32 8.39 -5.87
N ASN A 130 2.19 8.78 -5.29
CA ASN A 130 1.84 8.48 -3.91
C ASN A 130 1.03 7.19 -3.85
N VAL A 131 1.30 6.37 -2.85
CA VAL A 131 0.58 5.14 -2.54
C VAL A 131 -0.04 5.27 -1.16
N ASP A 132 -1.34 5.00 -1.09
CA ASP A 132 -2.12 5.03 0.13
C ASP A 132 -2.77 3.65 0.34
N ALA A 133 -2.44 2.95 1.41
CA ALA A 133 -3.16 1.75 1.82
C ALA A 133 -3.99 2.03 3.07
N SER A 134 -5.24 1.55 3.10
CA SER A 134 -6.16 1.80 4.20
C SER A 134 -6.97 0.56 4.58
N TYR A 135 -7.07 0.30 5.88
CA TYR A 135 -7.77 -0.83 6.48
C TYR A 135 -8.79 -0.33 7.51
N ALA A 136 -10.08 -0.49 7.22
CA ALA A 136 -11.19 -0.03 8.07
C ALA A 136 -12.05 -1.18 8.61
N ALA A 137 -11.68 -2.45 8.35
CA ALA A 137 -12.40 -3.58 8.94
C ALA A 137 -12.29 -3.54 10.48
N GLY A 138 -13.32 -4.06 11.15
CA GLY A 138 -13.54 -3.88 12.58
C GLY A 138 -14.24 -5.07 13.24
N GLY A 139 -14.41 -4.99 14.56
CA GLY A 139 -14.96 -6.08 15.37
C GLY A 139 -14.04 -7.31 15.44
N LEU A 140 -14.56 -8.44 15.92
CA LEU A 140 -13.78 -9.69 16.06
C LEU A 140 -13.25 -10.23 14.71
N VAL A 141 -13.84 -9.81 13.60
CA VAL A 141 -13.45 -10.21 12.23
C VAL A 141 -12.34 -9.30 11.66
N GLY A 142 -12.17 -8.09 12.20
CA GLY A 142 -11.16 -7.12 11.77
C GLY A 142 -9.73 -7.43 12.23
N GLY A 143 -9.54 -8.49 13.01
CA GLY A 143 -8.23 -8.98 13.42
C GLY A 143 -7.54 -8.13 14.51
N LEU A 144 -6.44 -8.67 15.03
CA LEU A 144 -5.56 -7.98 15.97
C LEU A 144 -4.58 -7.06 15.21
N ASP A 145 -3.92 -6.17 15.94
CA ASP A 145 -3.04 -5.14 15.38
C ASP A 145 -1.97 -5.67 14.41
N GLY A 146 -1.32 -6.79 14.74
CA GLY A 146 -0.32 -7.41 13.86
C GLY A 146 -0.90 -7.83 12.51
N THR A 147 -2.10 -8.41 12.49
CA THR A 147 -2.78 -8.81 11.25
C THR A 147 -3.16 -7.60 10.39
N ARG A 148 -3.57 -6.49 11.03
CA ARG A 148 -3.94 -5.25 10.32
C ARG A 148 -2.71 -4.58 9.72
N MET A 149 -1.61 -4.50 10.46
CA MET A 149 -0.37 -3.92 9.98
C MET A 149 0.28 -4.77 8.87
N ASP A 150 0.30 -6.10 9.02
CA ASP A 150 0.77 -7.00 7.97
C ASP A 150 -0.05 -6.84 6.68
N TRP A 151 -1.37 -6.69 6.80
CA TRP A 151 -2.23 -6.41 5.66
C TRP A 151 -1.88 -5.08 5.00
N LEU A 152 -1.65 -4.01 5.78
CA LEU A 152 -1.25 -2.71 5.26
C LEU A 152 0.07 -2.79 4.48
N TYR A 153 1.06 -3.52 5.00
CA TYR A 153 2.34 -3.72 4.31
C TYR A 153 2.16 -4.46 2.99
N GLN A 154 1.38 -5.54 3.00
CA GLN A 154 1.10 -6.31 1.78
C GLN A 154 0.38 -5.45 0.76
N LYS A 155 -0.63 -4.68 1.18
CA LYS A 155 -1.41 -3.84 0.28
C LYS A 155 -0.58 -2.71 -0.29
N PHE A 156 0.23 -2.04 0.52
CA PHE A 156 1.15 -0.99 0.06
C PHE A 156 2.12 -1.54 -0.99
N ALA A 157 2.73 -2.69 -0.73
CA ALA A 157 3.64 -3.35 -1.67
C ALA A 157 2.94 -3.79 -2.96
N GLU A 158 1.72 -4.34 -2.85
CA GLU A 158 0.91 -4.76 -3.99
C GLU A 158 0.57 -3.58 -4.89
N VAL A 159 0.04 -2.50 -4.31
CA VAL A 159 -0.35 -1.28 -5.04
C VAL A 159 0.86 -0.64 -5.69
N THR A 160 2.00 -0.58 -4.99
CA THR A 160 3.27 -0.08 -5.54
C THR A 160 3.65 -0.87 -6.79
N ALA A 161 3.75 -2.21 -6.69
CA ALA A 161 4.16 -3.05 -7.81
C ALA A 161 3.18 -2.99 -8.98
N GLN A 162 1.87 -2.96 -8.69
CA GLN A 162 0.83 -2.80 -9.69
C GLN A 162 0.94 -1.44 -10.38
N THR A 163 1.18 -0.34 -9.66
CA THR A 163 1.30 1.00 -10.25
C THR A 163 2.47 1.08 -11.22
N ILE A 164 3.61 0.52 -10.84
CA ILE A 164 4.80 0.46 -11.70
C ILE A 164 4.43 -0.24 -13.01
N LYS A 165 3.74 -1.39 -12.96
CA LYS A 165 3.35 -2.14 -14.17
C LYS A 165 2.18 -1.51 -14.93
N ASN A 166 1.25 -0.89 -14.23
CA ASN A 166 -0.03 -0.38 -14.72
C ASN A 166 0.00 1.12 -15.03
N THR A 167 1.15 1.76 -15.21
CA THR A 167 1.18 3.10 -15.82
C THR A 167 0.72 3.10 -17.31
N GLN A 168 -0.10 2.11 -17.69
CA GLN A 168 -1.04 2.16 -18.79
C GLN A 168 -2.46 2.19 -18.22
N THR A 169 -3.10 3.35 -18.16
CA THR A 169 -4.55 3.47 -18.33
C THR A 169 -4.87 4.91 -18.68
N GLU A 170 -5.29 5.10 -19.93
CA GLU A 170 -6.29 6.09 -20.32
C GLU A 170 -7.65 5.73 -19.70
#